data_AF-X1QAX8-F1
#
_entry.id   AF-X1QAX8-F1
#
_cell.length_a   1.000
_cell.length_b   1.000
_cell.length_c   1.000
_cell.angle_alpha   90.00
_cell.angle_beta   90.00
_cell.angle_gamma   90.00
#
_symmetry.space_group_name_H-M   'P 1'
#
loop_
_entity.id
_entity.type
_entity.pdbx_description
1 polymer ?
#
loop_
_entity_poly.entity_id
_entity_poly.type
_entity_poly.pdbx_seq_one_letter_code
_entity_poly.pdbx_strand_id
1 'polypeptide(L)'
;QHKANPVQIYSPAAATIMQELMRGVINSGATTTYKSRISQVNGTLAGADWIGKTGTTNTNGDMWLMLSTPKMTLGGWIGHDDNSSMAALTGYNNNASYMAYMADAIYQADPNAWGVGDKFTLDPSVIKSDVLKSTGEKPGTVTVNGRSVNLSGPTVPSYWAKNGAPTTTYRFGIGASDSDYQKAWSAILGGSTSNSNSSSNSNNNRQVN
;
A
#
# COMPACT_ATOMS: atom_id res chain seq x y z
N GLN A 1 26.38 -7.33 -31.13
CA GLN A 1 25.54 -6.15 -30.82
C GLN A 1 24.23 -6.63 -30.22
N HIS A 2 23.81 -6.09 -29.08
CA HIS A 2 22.52 -6.41 -28.48
C HIS A 2 21.37 -5.82 -29.31
N LYS A 3 20.25 -6.56 -29.47
CA LYS A 3 19.03 -6.08 -30.14
C LYS A 3 17.88 -6.07 -29.12
N ALA A 4 17.23 -4.92 -28.96
CA ALA A 4 16.09 -4.80 -28.06
C ALA A 4 14.88 -5.59 -28.59
N ASN A 5 14.17 -6.27 -27.68
CA ASN A 5 12.92 -6.98 -27.98
C ASN A 5 11.89 -6.67 -26.88
N PRO A 6 11.27 -5.47 -26.89
CA PRO A 6 10.34 -5.06 -25.85
C PRO A 6 9.06 -5.89 -25.91
N VAL A 7 8.61 -6.39 -24.75
CA VAL A 7 7.37 -7.17 -24.62
C VAL A 7 6.53 -6.55 -23.50
N GLN A 8 5.26 -6.28 -23.79
CA GLN A 8 4.31 -5.80 -22.78
C GLN A 8 3.78 -6.99 -21.96
N ILE A 9 4.29 -7.15 -20.73
CA ILE A 9 3.85 -8.20 -19.81
C ILE A 9 2.60 -7.79 -19.01
N TYR A 10 2.57 -6.55 -18.53
CA TYR A 10 1.44 -5.97 -17.82
C TYR A 10 0.88 -4.79 -18.62
N SER A 11 -0.43 -4.51 -18.48
CA SER A 11 -0.99 -3.27 -19.03
C SER A 11 -0.38 -2.04 -18.34
N PRO A 12 -0.28 -0.89 -19.02
CA PRO A 12 0.18 0.36 -18.41
C PRO A 12 -0.60 0.73 -17.14
N ALA A 13 -1.92 0.53 -17.13
CA ALA A 13 -2.74 0.73 -15.93
C ALA A 13 -2.33 -0.18 -14.77
N ALA A 14 -2.14 -1.49 -15.01
CA ALA A 14 -1.72 -2.41 -13.95
C ALA A 14 -0.32 -2.08 -13.41
N ALA A 15 0.62 -1.75 -14.29
CA ALA A 15 1.98 -1.40 -13.92
C ALA A 15 2.03 -0.12 -13.07
N THR A 16 1.33 0.93 -13.48
CA THR A 16 1.36 2.23 -12.79
C THR A 16 0.58 2.23 -11.47
N ILE A 17 -0.52 1.44 -11.36
CA ILE A 17 -1.16 1.18 -10.07
C ILE A 17 -0.18 0.48 -9.12
N MET A 18 0.54 -0.53 -9.60
CA MET A 18 1.50 -1.26 -8.78
C MET A 18 2.68 -0.37 -8.33
N GLN A 19 3.15 0.53 -9.20
CA GLN A 19 4.17 1.53 -8.83
C GLN A 19 3.70 2.40 -7.66
N GLU A 20 2.44 2.86 -7.68
CA GLU A 20 1.88 3.65 -6.59
C GLU A 20 1.76 2.84 -5.28
N LEU A 21 1.37 1.57 -5.35
CA LEU A 21 1.36 0.69 -4.18
C LEU A 21 2.77 0.45 -3.61
N MET A 22 3.75 0.19 -4.47
CA MET A 22 5.14 -0.04 -4.08
C MET A 22 5.84 1.21 -3.53
N ARG A 23 5.37 2.40 -3.87
CA ARG A 23 5.77 3.66 -3.21
C ARG A 23 5.39 3.65 -1.73
N GLY A 24 4.17 3.21 -1.42
CA GLY A 24 3.66 3.08 -0.06
C GLY A 24 4.52 2.15 0.80
N VAL A 25 5.02 1.05 0.23
CA VAL A 25 5.92 0.11 0.93
C VAL A 25 7.17 0.82 1.45
N ILE A 26 7.86 1.57 0.58
CA ILE A 26 9.10 2.25 0.95
C ILE A 26 8.84 3.43 1.90
N ASN A 27 7.80 4.22 1.63
CA ASN A 27 7.49 5.40 2.44
C ASN A 27 6.94 5.04 3.84
N SER A 28 6.25 3.92 3.99
CA SER A 28 5.72 3.48 5.29
C SER A 28 6.81 3.15 6.31
N GLY A 29 8.00 2.77 5.84
CA GLY A 29 9.08 2.28 6.69
C GLY A 29 8.79 0.96 7.41
N ALA A 30 7.65 0.30 7.14
CA ALA A 30 7.17 -0.83 7.95
C ALA A 30 8.06 -2.09 7.85
N THR A 31 8.68 -2.31 6.69
CA THR A 31 9.51 -3.51 6.44
C THR A 31 10.93 -3.19 6.01
N THR A 32 11.28 -1.92 5.88
CA THR A 32 12.63 -1.45 5.55
C THR A 32 12.85 -0.04 6.07
N THR A 33 14.05 0.25 6.58
CA THR A 33 14.44 1.61 6.97
C THR A 33 15.00 2.44 5.82
N TYR A 34 14.99 1.93 4.57
CA TYR A 34 15.68 2.54 3.43
C TYR A 34 15.37 4.04 3.28
N LYS A 35 14.09 4.43 3.32
CA LYS A 35 13.69 5.83 3.15
C LYS A 35 14.29 6.75 4.22
N SER A 36 14.38 6.29 5.46
CA SER A 36 15.03 7.04 6.54
C SER A 36 16.54 7.10 6.32
N ARG A 37 17.18 5.97 5.97
CA ARG A 37 18.62 5.87 5.72
C ARG A 37 19.06 6.76 4.57
N ILE A 38 18.40 6.71 3.42
CA ILE A 38 18.77 7.53 2.27
C ILE A 38 18.58 9.02 2.56
N SER A 39 17.59 9.40 3.38
CA SER A 39 17.41 10.80 3.82
C SER A 39 18.56 11.32 4.69
N GLN A 40 19.20 10.44 5.47
CA GLN A 40 20.37 10.77 6.28
C GLN A 40 21.65 10.83 5.44
N VAL A 41 21.77 9.95 4.44
CA VAL A 41 22.95 9.86 3.58
C VAL A 41 22.96 10.98 2.53
N ASN A 42 21.85 11.20 1.83
CA ASN A 42 21.74 12.18 0.75
C ASN A 42 20.30 12.70 0.61
N GLY A 43 20.05 13.90 1.13
CA GLY A 43 18.72 14.53 1.12
C GLY A 43 18.16 14.80 -0.28
N THR A 44 19.00 15.09 -1.27
CA THR A 44 18.58 15.30 -2.67
C THR A 44 18.08 13.99 -3.27
N LEU A 45 18.88 12.92 -3.14
CA LEU A 45 18.52 11.61 -3.67
C LEU A 45 17.33 11.00 -2.93
N ALA A 46 17.17 11.31 -1.64
CA ALA A 46 15.98 10.94 -0.90
C ALA A 46 14.69 11.56 -1.48
N GLY A 47 14.77 12.69 -2.17
CA GLY A 47 13.65 13.32 -2.89
C GLY A 47 13.22 12.60 -4.17
N ALA A 48 14.03 11.66 -4.68
CA ALA A 48 13.68 10.86 -5.84
C ALA A 48 12.47 9.94 -5.55
N ASP A 49 11.84 9.49 -6.62
CA ASP A 49 10.55 8.81 -6.58
C ASP A 49 10.66 7.31 -6.33
N TRP A 50 11.22 6.96 -5.18
CA TRP A 50 11.51 5.59 -4.80
C TRP A 50 10.24 4.75 -4.63
N ILE A 51 10.21 3.63 -5.35
CA ILE A 51 9.29 2.51 -5.13
C ILE A 51 10.11 1.25 -4.85
N GLY A 52 9.51 0.27 -4.20
CA GLY A 52 10.23 -0.98 -3.97
C GLY A 52 9.49 -1.99 -3.12
N LYS A 53 10.16 -3.12 -2.90
CA LYS A 53 9.62 -4.22 -2.09
C LYS A 53 10.73 -4.98 -1.38
N THR A 54 10.39 -5.47 -0.20
CA THR A 54 11.21 -6.33 0.66
C THR A 54 10.83 -7.80 0.50
N GLY A 55 11.79 -8.70 0.72
CA GLY A 55 11.55 -10.13 0.85
C GLY A 55 12.39 -10.72 1.97
N THR A 56 11.84 -11.68 2.71
CA THR A 56 12.52 -12.38 3.80
C THR A 56 12.06 -13.84 3.79
N THR A 57 12.98 -14.79 3.78
CA THR A 57 12.64 -16.20 3.93
C THR A 57 12.22 -16.52 5.36
N ASN A 58 11.40 -17.56 5.54
CA ASN A 58 10.85 -17.95 6.85
C ASN A 58 11.93 -18.25 7.90
N THR A 59 13.13 -18.61 7.48
CA THR A 59 14.28 -18.92 8.34
C THR A 59 15.27 -17.76 8.47
N ASN A 60 14.98 -16.59 7.89
CA ASN A 60 15.92 -15.47 7.78
C ASN A 60 17.24 -15.81 7.06
N GLY A 61 17.27 -16.83 6.21
CA GLY A 61 18.46 -17.17 5.41
C GLY A 61 18.71 -16.19 4.26
N ASP A 62 17.66 -15.49 3.80
CA ASP A 62 17.70 -14.58 2.66
C ASP A 62 16.91 -13.31 2.95
N MET A 63 17.46 -12.19 2.53
CA MET A 63 16.80 -10.89 2.57
C MET A 63 16.96 -10.19 1.23
N TRP A 64 15.85 -9.68 0.70
CA TRP A 64 15.80 -8.94 -0.56
C TRP A 64 15.29 -7.53 -0.31
N LEU A 65 15.86 -6.58 -1.02
CA LEU A 65 15.30 -5.24 -1.19
C LEU A 65 15.45 -4.84 -2.66
N MET A 66 14.32 -4.68 -3.33
CA MET A 66 14.23 -4.22 -4.71
C MET A 66 13.79 -2.75 -4.68
N LEU A 67 14.52 -1.89 -5.38
CA LEU A 67 14.28 -0.45 -5.44
C LEU A 67 14.20 0.01 -6.89
N SER A 68 13.35 0.98 -7.18
CA SER A 68 13.29 1.60 -8.50
C SER A 68 12.95 3.09 -8.43
N THR A 69 13.51 3.83 -9.37
CA THR A 69 13.03 5.14 -9.84
C THR A 69 12.57 4.98 -11.29
N PRO A 70 11.94 6.00 -11.92
CA PRO A 70 11.53 5.89 -13.32
C PRO A 70 12.66 5.53 -14.30
N LYS A 71 13.91 5.84 -13.96
CA LYS A 71 15.07 5.57 -14.83
C LYS A 71 15.78 4.25 -14.56
N MET A 72 15.76 3.75 -13.33
CA MET A 72 16.62 2.63 -12.95
C MET A 72 16.03 1.75 -11.86
N THR A 73 16.36 0.47 -11.91
CA THR A 73 16.05 -0.54 -10.89
C THR A 73 17.36 -1.06 -10.28
N LEU A 74 17.40 -1.15 -8.95
CA LEU A 74 18.48 -1.77 -8.19
C LEU A 74 17.91 -2.90 -7.32
N GLY A 75 18.41 -4.12 -7.55
CA GLY A 75 18.09 -5.27 -6.71
C GLY A 75 19.25 -5.58 -5.77
N GLY A 76 18.95 -5.78 -4.49
CA GLY A 76 19.91 -6.21 -3.48
C GLY A 76 19.43 -7.47 -2.78
N TRP A 77 20.31 -8.47 -2.73
CA TRP A 77 20.16 -9.68 -1.93
C TRP A 77 21.31 -9.77 -0.93
N ILE A 78 21.01 -10.24 0.27
CA ILE A 78 22.00 -10.69 1.23
C ILE A 78 21.57 -12.04 1.80
N GLY A 79 22.56 -12.87 2.09
CA GLY A 79 22.44 -14.19 2.69
C GLY A 79 23.82 -14.80 2.92
N HIS A 80 23.86 -15.99 3.49
CA HIS A 80 25.10 -16.75 3.65
C HIS A 80 25.11 -17.90 2.63
N ASP A 81 26.28 -18.20 2.06
CA ASP A 81 26.43 -19.27 1.06
C ASP A 81 26.01 -20.66 1.58
N ASP A 82 26.13 -20.87 2.90
CA ASP A 82 25.71 -22.11 3.58
C ASP A 82 24.22 -22.11 3.99
N ASN A 83 23.47 -21.08 3.62
CA ASN A 83 22.07 -20.83 3.99
C ASN A 83 21.81 -20.72 5.50
N SER A 84 22.85 -20.47 6.31
CA SER A 84 22.66 -20.21 7.73
C SER A 84 21.86 -18.93 7.96
N SER A 85 20.99 -18.96 8.97
CA SER A 85 20.11 -17.85 9.30
C SER A 85 20.89 -16.59 9.70
N MET A 86 20.47 -15.44 9.17
CA MET A 86 20.88 -14.14 9.68
C MET A 86 20.06 -13.74 10.90
N ALA A 87 20.54 -12.74 11.63
CA ALA A 87 19.82 -12.16 12.76
C ALA A 87 18.49 -11.51 12.34
N ALA A 88 17.58 -11.37 13.30
CA ALA A 88 16.37 -10.59 13.08
C ALA A 88 16.72 -9.15 12.65
N LEU A 89 15.85 -8.56 11.83
CA LEU A 89 15.98 -7.19 11.32
C LEU A 89 17.17 -6.94 10.38
N THR A 90 17.97 -7.95 10.00
CA THR A 90 19.11 -7.73 9.09
C THR A 90 18.66 -7.18 7.73
N GLY A 91 17.57 -7.68 7.15
CA GLY A 91 16.98 -7.09 5.94
C GLY A 91 16.41 -5.67 6.17
N TYR A 92 15.71 -5.50 7.29
CA TYR A 92 15.04 -4.24 7.67
C TYR A 92 16.00 -3.07 7.91
N ASN A 93 17.13 -3.33 8.58
CA ASN A 93 18.12 -2.31 8.98
C ASN A 93 19.40 -2.36 8.15
N ASN A 94 20.10 -3.50 8.15
CA ASN A 94 21.46 -3.60 7.62
C ASN A 94 21.45 -3.55 6.09
N ASN A 95 20.63 -4.37 5.43
CA ASN A 95 20.52 -4.33 3.96
C ASN A 95 19.99 -2.97 3.49
N ALA A 96 18.97 -2.44 4.17
CA ALA A 96 18.43 -1.12 3.87
C ALA A 96 19.49 0.01 3.97
N SER A 97 20.33 -0.03 5.00
CA SER A 97 21.43 0.93 5.15
C SER A 97 22.49 0.76 4.07
N TYR A 98 22.90 -0.48 3.79
CA TYR A 98 23.87 -0.78 2.74
C TYR A 98 23.37 -0.28 1.37
N MET A 99 22.13 -0.60 1.02
CA MET A 99 21.55 -0.16 -0.26
C MET A 99 21.39 1.35 -0.35
N ALA A 100 21.16 2.07 0.76
CA ALA A 100 21.14 3.53 0.77
C ALA A 100 22.51 4.13 0.43
N TYR A 101 23.59 3.61 1.03
CA TYR A 101 24.95 4.02 0.67
C TYR A 101 25.33 3.62 -0.76
N MET A 102 24.87 2.45 -1.23
CA MET A 102 25.09 2.04 -2.63
C MET A 102 24.37 2.97 -3.61
N ALA A 103 23.12 3.34 -3.32
CA ALA A 103 22.37 4.27 -4.15
C ALA A 103 23.03 5.65 -4.22
N ASP A 104 23.52 6.15 -3.07
CA ASP A 104 24.30 7.38 -3.02
C ASP A 104 25.62 7.27 -3.79
N ALA A 105 26.37 6.18 -3.63
CA ALA A 105 27.61 5.97 -4.39
C ALA A 105 27.38 6.00 -5.91
N ILE A 106 26.29 5.39 -6.39
CA ILE A 106 25.89 5.46 -7.80
C ILE A 106 25.54 6.91 -8.20
N TYR A 107 24.84 7.65 -7.34
CA TYR A 107 24.51 9.06 -7.58
C TYR A 107 25.76 9.96 -7.60
N GLN A 108 26.74 9.74 -6.72
CA GLN A 108 27.99 10.51 -6.73
C GLN A 108 28.81 10.25 -8.00
N ALA A 109 28.73 9.03 -8.56
CA ALA A 109 29.37 8.69 -9.83
C ALA A 109 28.64 9.27 -11.05
N ASP A 110 27.30 9.26 -11.04
CA ASP A 110 26.46 9.91 -12.05
C ASP A 110 25.17 10.48 -11.40
N PRO A 111 25.11 11.81 -11.18
CA PRO A 111 23.95 12.45 -10.57
C PRO A 111 22.64 12.30 -11.37
N ASN A 112 22.72 11.95 -12.66
CA ASN A 112 21.55 11.79 -13.54
C ASN A 112 21.00 10.37 -13.56
N ALA A 113 21.75 9.37 -13.07
CA ALA A 113 21.42 7.95 -13.18
C ALA A 113 20.04 7.63 -12.59
N TRP A 114 19.72 8.24 -11.45
CA TRP A 114 18.46 8.00 -10.74
C TRP A 114 17.27 8.82 -11.26
N GLY A 115 17.50 9.83 -12.10
CA GLY A 115 16.43 10.72 -12.56
C GLY A 115 15.78 11.50 -11.41
N VAL A 116 16.59 12.15 -10.57
CA VAL A 116 16.06 12.97 -9.46
C VAL A 116 15.16 14.08 -10.04
N GLY A 117 13.87 14.01 -9.74
CA GLY A 117 12.84 14.91 -10.29
C GLY A 117 11.78 14.16 -11.10
N ASP A 118 12.12 13.02 -11.70
CA ASP A 118 11.18 12.18 -12.43
C ASP A 118 10.21 11.49 -11.46
N LYS A 119 8.96 11.34 -11.88
CA LYS A 119 7.88 10.70 -11.09
C LYS A 119 7.21 9.59 -11.88
N PHE A 120 6.94 8.46 -11.22
CA PHE A 120 5.95 7.53 -11.74
C PHE A 120 4.57 8.20 -11.67
N THR A 121 3.77 8.03 -12.72
CA THR A 121 2.43 8.61 -12.82
C THR A 121 1.44 7.53 -13.25
N LEU A 122 0.19 7.66 -12.80
CA LEU A 122 -0.87 6.76 -13.23
C LEU A 122 -1.11 6.92 -14.74
N ASP A 123 -1.16 5.79 -15.44
CA ASP A 123 -1.47 5.78 -16.86
C ASP A 123 -2.91 6.30 -17.11
N PRO A 124 -3.17 7.05 -18.19
CA PRO A 124 -4.51 7.57 -18.50
C PRO A 124 -5.60 6.49 -18.64
N SER A 125 -5.24 5.23 -18.88
CA SER A 125 -6.19 4.11 -18.95
C SER A 125 -6.64 3.58 -17.58
N VAL A 126 -6.09 4.08 -16.47
CA VAL A 126 -6.50 3.71 -15.11
C VAL A 126 -7.94 4.16 -14.85
N ILE A 127 -8.78 3.23 -14.40
CA ILE A 127 -10.17 3.52 -14.03
C ILE A 127 -10.21 3.83 -12.53
N LYS A 128 -10.60 5.07 -12.19
CA LYS A 128 -10.88 5.46 -10.79
C LYS A 128 -12.32 5.12 -10.43
N SER A 129 -12.50 4.40 -9.31
CA SER A 129 -13.81 4.11 -8.71
C SER A 129 -13.84 4.61 -7.27
N ASP A 130 -14.86 5.36 -6.89
CA ASP A 130 -15.07 5.71 -5.48
C ASP A 130 -15.78 4.54 -4.78
N VAL A 131 -15.10 3.96 -3.80
CA VAL A 131 -15.53 2.74 -3.10
C VAL A 131 -15.67 2.99 -1.62
N LEU A 132 -16.54 2.23 -0.93
CA LEU A 132 -16.65 2.30 0.52
C LEU A 132 -15.32 1.89 1.15
N LYS A 133 -14.84 2.66 2.12
CA LYS A 133 -13.61 2.31 2.88
C LYS A 133 -13.73 0.97 3.61
N SER A 134 -14.95 0.57 3.97
CA SER A 134 -15.24 -0.67 4.69
C SER A 134 -15.18 -1.93 3.82
N THR A 135 -15.46 -1.82 2.53
CA THR A 135 -15.58 -3.01 1.64
C THR A 135 -14.61 -2.99 0.47
N GLY A 136 -14.09 -1.82 0.08
CA GLY A 136 -13.31 -1.69 -1.16
C GLY A 136 -14.15 -1.81 -2.44
N GLU A 137 -15.48 -1.88 -2.31
CA GLU A 137 -16.46 -1.97 -3.39
C GLU A 137 -17.40 -0.75 -3.38
N LYS A 138 -18.13 -0.50 -4.47
CA LYS A 138 -19.06 0.64 -4.56
C LYS A 138 -20.23 0.48 -3.56
N PRO A 139 -20.78 1.58 -3.03
CA PRO A 139 -22.00 1.55 -2.23
C PRO A 139 -23.15 0.86 -2.97
N GLY A 140 -24.05 0.22 -2.24
CA GLY A 140 -25.19 -0.47 -2.84
C GLY A 140 -25.95 -1.38 -1.87
N THR A 141 -26.97 -2.04 -2.40
CA THR A 141 -27.81 -2.96 -1.63
C THR A 141 -27.18 -4.35 -1.55
N VAL A 142 -27.07 -4.90 -0.35
CA VAL A 142 -26.48 -6.21 -0.05
C VAL A 142 -27.36 -6.97 0.94
N THR A 143 -27.49 -8.29 0.76
CA THR A 143 -28.19 -9.15 1.71
C THR A 143 -27.22 -9.68 2.76
N VAL A 144 -27.45 -9.36 4.03
CA VAL A 144 -26.66 -9.79 5.19
C VAL A 144 -27.58 -10.52 6.15
N ASN A 145 -27.30 -11.80 6.43
CA ASN A 145 -28.11 -12.66 7.32
C ASN A 145 -29.62 -12.64 6.99
N GLY A 146 -29.95 -12.71 5.69
CA GLY A 146 -31.33 -12.70 5.21
C GLY A 146 -32.02 -11.33 5.21
N ARG A 147 -31.32 -10.25 5.61
CA ARG A 147 -31.84 -8.88 5.58
C ARG A 147 -31.19 -8.08 4.46
N SER A 148 -32.00 -7.37 3.68
CA SER A 148 -31.51 -6.43 2.69
C SER A 148 -31.05 -5.13 3.36
N VAL A 149 -29.83 -4.71 3.09
CA VAL A 149 -29.20 -3.51 3.65
C VAL A 149 -28.72 -2.62 2.52
N ASN A 150 -29.16 -1.36 2.48
CA ASN A 150 -28.60 -0.36 1.58
C ASN A 150 -27.33 0.24 2.21
N LEU A 151 -26.17 -0.30 1.84
CA LEU A 151 -24.89 0.07 2.46
C LEU A 151 -24.33 1.35 1.85
N SER A 152 -24.06 2.33 2.71
CA SER A 152 -23.41 3.59 2.40
C SER A 152 -22.40 3.95 3.49
N GLY A 153 -21.59 4.99 3.28
CA GLY A 153 -20.58 5.43 4.23
C GLY A 153 -19.41 6.18 3.57
N PRO A 154 -18.35 6.47 4.33
CA PRO A 154 -17.16 7.14 3.81
C PRO A 154 -16.53 6.36 2.65
N THR A 155 -16.21 7.06 1.57
CA THR A 155 -15.57 6.49 0.38
C THR A 155 -14.09 6.87 0.26
N VAL A 156 -13.37 6.13 -0.58
CA VAL A 156 -11.99 6.40 -0.99
C VAL A 156 -11.82 6.05 -2.47
N PRO A 157 -10.98 6.78 -3.23
CA PRO A 157 -10.58 6.36 -4.56
C PRO A 157 -9.91 4.98 -4.57
N SER A 158 -10.35 4.10 -5.46
CA SER A 158 -9.72 2.83 -5.79
C SER A 158 -9.41 2.78 -7.27
N TYR A 159 -8.20 2.36 -7.62
CA TYR A 159 -7.70 2.33 -8.99
C TYR A 159 -7.79 0.92 -9.57
N TRP A 160 -8.35 0.81 -10.77
CA TRP A 160 -8.60 -0.46 -11.45
C TRP A 160 -7.99 -0.45 -12.84
N ALA A 161 -7.33 -1.55 -13.21
CA ALA A 161 -6.80 -1.74 -14.55
C ALA A 161 -7.87 -2.26 -15.54
N LYS A 162 -9.03 -2.70 -15.04
CA LYS A 162 -10.14 -3.24 -15.84
C LYS A 162 -11.46 -3.11 -15.10
N ASN A 163 -12.56 -2.85 -15.82
CA ASN A 163 -13.97 -2.82 -15.38
C ASN A 163 -14.35 -1.83 -14.25
N GLY A 164 -13.42 -1.34 -13.45
CA GLY A 164 -13.71 -0.58 -12.23
C GLY A 164 -14.19 -1.46 -11.09
N ALA A 165 -14.44 -0.85 -9.93
CA ALA A 165 -14.92 -1.58 -8.76
C ALA A 165 -16.37 -2.08 -8.96
N PRO A 166 -16.68 -3.31 -8.51
CA PRO A 166 -18.05 -3.81 -8.47
C PRO A 166 -18.85 -3.11 -7.37
N THR A 167 -20.18 -3.31 -7.37
CA THR A 167 -21.05 -2.94 -6.25
C THR A 167 -20.86 -3.93 -5.10
N THR A 168 -20.94 -3.43 -3.87
CA THR A 168 -20.71 -4.23 -2.66
C THR A 168 -21.52 -5.53 -2.65
N THR A 169 -20.83 -6.65 -2.47
CA THR A 169 -21.42 -7.97 -2.25
C THR A 169 -21.18 -8.46 -0.83
N TYR A 170 -21.89 -9.51 -0.40
CA TYR A 170 -21.67 -10.09 0.94
C TYR A 170 -20.22 -10.57 1.11
N ARG A 171 -19.62 -11.11 0.03
CA ARG A 171 -18.25 -11.62 0.02
C ARG A 171 -17.28 -10.66 -0.66
N PHE A 172 -17.15 -9.45 -0.10
CA PHE A 172 -16.30 -8.38 -0.66
C PHE A 172 -14.79 -8.60 -0.47
N GLY A 173 -14.37 -9.49 0.44
CA GLY A 173 -12.97 -9.77 0.76
C GLY A 173 -12.35 -10.88 -0.11
N ILE A 174 -11.02 -10.85 -0.28
CA ILE A 174 -10.32 -11.91 -1.01
C ILE A 174 -9.92 -13.02 -0.03
N GLY A 175 -10.47 -14.23 -0.21
CA GLY A 175 -10.05 -15.44 0.52
C GLY A 175 -10.59 -15.63 1.94
N ALA A 176 -11.56 -14.82 2.38
CA ALA A 176 -12.10 -14.88 3.75
C ALA A 176 -13.14 -16.02 3.95
N SER A 177 -13.16 -16.60 5.16
CA SER A 177 -14.14 -17.61 5.55
C SER A 177 -15.51 -17.02 5.89
N ASP A 178 -16.55 -17.85 5.99
CA ASP A 178 -17.90 -17.42 6.38
C ASP A 178 -17.92 -16.77 7.78
N SER A 179 -17.13 -17.32 8.69
CA SER A 179 -17.00 -16.77 10.04
C SER A 179 -16.32 -15.40 10.06
N ASP A 180 -15.40 -15.14 9.14
CA ASP A 180 -14.75 -13.84 8.99
C ASP A 180 -15.73 -12.82 8.44
N TYR A 181 -16.55 -13.20 7.46
CA TYR A 181 -17.61 -12.34 6.92
C TYR A 181 -18.66 -12.01 7.97
N GLN A 182 -19.09 -12.97 8.78
CA GLN A 182 -20.01 -12.69 9.89
C GLN A 182 -19.46 -11.63 10.82
N LYS A 183 -18.19 -11.75 11.24
CA LYS A 183 -17.52 -10.76 12.10
C LYS A 183 -17.40 -9.40 11.40
N ALA A 184 -16.99 -9.38 10.13
CA ALA A 184 -16.82 -8.15 9.36
C ALA A 184 -18.15 -7.40 9.20
N TRP A 185 -19.23 -8.10 8.83
CA TRP A 185 -20.56 -7.50 8.71
C TRP A 185 -21.11 -7.03 10.05
N SER A 186 -20.90 -7.76 11.14
CA SER A 186 -21.24 -7.30 12.48
C SER A 186 -20.53 -5.99 12.83
N ALA A 187 -19.26 -5.83 12.46
CA ALA A 187 -18.52 -4.58 12.70
C ALA A 187 -19.01 -3.43 11.80
N ILE A 188 -19.19 -3.69 10.50
CA ILE A 188 -19.65 -2.69 9.52
C ILE A 188 -21.04 -2.15 9.88
N LEU A 189 -21.97 -3.03 10.23
CA LEU A 189 -23.35 -2.63 10.55
C LEU A 189 -23.47 -2.15 12.00
N GLY A 190 -22.74 -2.75 12.94
CA GLY A 190 -22.77 -2.37 14.36
C GLY A 190 -22.18 -0.99 14.64
N GLY A 191 -21.15 -0.58 13.89
CA GLY A 191 -20.55 0.75 13.98
C GLY A 191 -21.42 1.88 13.41
N SER A 192 -22.53 1.55 12.74
CA SER A 192 -23.46 2.55 12.16
C SER A 192 -24.49 3.09 13.16
N THR A 193 -24.47 2.64 14.43
CA THR A 193 -25.48 2.96 15.45
C THR A 193 -25.06 3.99 16.51
N SER A 194 -23.93 4.68 16.33
CA SER A 194 -23.43 5.68 17.29
C SER A 194 -23.47 7.10 16.72
N ASN A 195 -24.65 7.56 16.30
CA ASN A 195 -24.93 8.99 16.14
C ASN A 195 -26.44 9.27 16.18
N SER A 196 -27.07 8.95 17.30
CA SER A 196 -28.41 9.45 17.63
C SER A 196 -28.28 10.38 18.84
N ASN A 197 -28.43 11.69 18.55
CA ASN A 197 -28.58 12.80 19.48
C ASN A 197 -29.33 12.40 20.75
N SER A 198 -28.67 12.44 21.91
CA SER A 198 -29.35 12.62 23.19
C SER A 198 -29.52 14.11 23.44
N SER A 199 -30.56 14.73 22.84
CA SER A 199 -31.06 16.00 23.34
C SER A 199 -31.89 15.73 24.59
N SER A 200 -31.24 15.65 25.76
CA SER A 200 -31.95 15.68 27.04
C SER A 200 -32.33 17.12 27.34
N ASN A 201 -33.55 17.49 26.96
CA ASN A 201 -34.19 18.74 27.34
C ASN A 201 -34.60 18.62 28.83
N SER A 202 -33.87 19.28 29.73
CA SER A 202 -34.23 19.33 31.16
C SER A 202 -34.80 20.70 31.48
N ASN A 203 -36.13 20.81 31.41
CA ASN A 203 -36.89 21.91 31.99
C ASN A 203 -36.76 21.85 33.52
N ASN A 204 -36.04 22.80 34.11
CA ASN A 204 -36.08 23.05 35.56
C ASN A 204 -36.99 24.25 35.83
N ASN A 205 -38.25 23.96 36.13
CA ASN A 205 -39.16 24.89 36.77
C ASN A 205 -39.08 24.61 38.28
N ARG A 206 -38.43 25.49 39.06
CA ARG A 206 -38.46 25.43 40.53
C ARG A 206 -39.37 26.52 41.05
N GLN A 207 -40.46 26.04 41.64
CA GLN A 207 -41.50 26.76 42.32
C GLN A 207 -41.05 27.16 43.73
N VAL A 208 -41.57 28.30 44.15
CA VAL A 208 -41.42 28.99 45.42
C VAL A 208 -42.00 28.17 46.57
N ASN A 209 -41.26 28.07 47.67
CA ASN A 209 -41.69 28.29 49.06
C ASN A 209 -40.49 28.25 50.00
#